data_AF-A0A660Q511-F1
#
_entry.id   AF-A0A660Q511-F1
#
_cell.length_a   1.000
_cell.length_b   1.000
_cell.length_c   1.000
_cell.angle_alpha   90.00
_cell.angle_beta   90.00
_cell.angle_gamma   90.00
#
_symmetry.space_group_name_H-M   'P 1'
#
loop_
_entity.id
_entity.type
_entity.pdbx_description
1 polymer ?
#
loop_
_entity_poly.entity_id
_entity_poly.type
_entity_poly.pdbx_seq_one_letter_code
_entity_poly.pdbx_strand_id
1 'polypeptide(L)'
;MAGPDRESEKESEVWNAIAAFEQILEAMPDDRVALESLYEAYLKIGDQASARKYLLRLARVVINERDEKAAQDMVKRLKESEASDKETEQLIKELTELAGQKEVAPAAPRSRVRHKPVGITAELSLAWKLLEAGHIQQDEYDTIVKDLSENSAKQLNTPVTVLHVLEDRQFRHANSILAFISRDSGLPVIPLSRFEIPPECFQMLPMEIMEHRGAIVFDTMGRDVLVAILNPYDADLRREVEEATKRKCHFFLTPAAEYDAALADIRAKIAAENEGKE
;
A
#
# COMPACT_ATOMS: atom_id res chain seq x y z
N MET A 1 -18.19 32.54 -35.29
CA MET A 1 -16.72 32.42 -35.26
C MET A 1 -16.32 32.04 -33.83
N ALA A 2 -16.24 30.76 -33.52
CA ALA A 2 -15.69 30.24 -32.26
C ALA A 2 -14.32 29.65 -32.62
N GLY A 3 -13.27 30.21 -32.01
CA GLY A 3 -11.92 30.20 -32.57
C GLY A 3 -11.13 28.89 -32.43
N PRO A 4 -10.11 28.71 -33.29
CA PRO A 4 -9.17 27.58 -33.28
C PRO A 4 -8.20 27.53 -32.09
N ASP A 5 -8.21 28.50 -31.17
CA ASP A 5 -7.25 28.59 -30.05
C ASP A 5 -7.36 27.46 -29.01
N ARG A 6 -8.58 26.96 -28.72
CA ARG A 6 -8.80 26.00 -27.62
C ARG A 6 -8.23 24.60 -27.87
N GLU A 7 -8.04 24.21 -29.13
CA GLU A 7 -7.42 22.93 -29.46
C GLU A 7 -5.89 23.04 -29.38
N SER A 8 -5.29 24.15 -29.83
CA SER A 8 -3.83 24.34 -29.73
C SER A 8 -3.33 24.50 -28.29
N GLU A 9 -4.14 25.09 -27.41
CA GLU A 9 -3.84 25.17 -25.98
C GLU A 9 -3.79 23.77 -25.35
N LYS A 10 -4.79 22.92 -25.65
CA LYS A 10 -4.83 21.54 -25.13
C LYS A 10 -3.71 20.68 -25.67
N GLU A 11 -3.39 20.79 -26.95
CA GLU A 11 -2.23 20.07 -27.51
C GLU A 11 -0.93 20.50 -26.82
N SER A 12 -0.77 21.79 -26.55
CA SER A 12 0.39 22.34 -25.84
C SER A 12 0.47 21.86 -24.38
N GLU A 13 -0.66 21.73 -23.69
CA GLU A 13 -0.74 21.14 -22.33
C GLU A 13 -0.31 19.67 -22.33
N VAL A 14 -0.73 18.88 -23.34
CA VAL A 14 -0.32 17.47 -23.43
C VAL A 14 1.18 17.35 -23.74
N TRP A 15 1.75 18.21 -24.58
CA TRP A 15 3.20 18.25 -24.83
C TRP A 15 4.01 18.60 -23.58
N ASN A 16 3.53 19.55 -22.76
CA ASN A 16 4.16 19.86 -21.48
C ASN A 16 4.09 18.69 -20.50
N ALA A 17 2.96 17.97 -20.46
CA ALA A 17 2.81 16.78 -19.63
C ALA A 17 3.76 15.65 -20.07
N ILE A 18 3.91 15.43 -21.39
CA ILE A 18 4.88 14.46 -21.93
C ILE A 18 6.29 14.80 -21.48
N ALA A 19 6.72 16.06 -21.64
CA ALA A 19 8.06 16.47 -21.24
C ALA A 19 8.32 16.25 -19.74
N ALA A 20 7.32 16.53 -18.88
CA ALA A 20 7.43 16.29 -17.45
C ALA A 20 7.57 14.79 -17.11
N PHE A 21 6.77 13.92 -17.74
CA PHE A 21 6.86 12.49 -17.52
C PHE A 21 8.13 11.86 -18.10
N GLU A 22 8.64 12.35 -19.23
CA GLU A 22 9.94 11.91 -19.76
C GLU A 22 11.07 12.27 -18.80
N GLN A 23 11.03 13.46 -18.18
CA GLN A 23 12.01 13.87 -17.17
C GLN A 23 11.94 12.97 -15.91
N ILE A 24 10.74 12.54 -15.52
CA ILE A 24 10.58 11.54 -14.44
C ILE A 24 11.21 10.22 -14.85
N LEU A 25 11.03 9.76 -16.09
CA LEU A 25 11.65 8.52 -16.59
C LEU A 25 13.18 8.59 -16.73
N GLU A 26 13.77 9.78 -16.88
CA GLU A 26 15.22 9.95 -16.81
C GLU A 26 15.75 9.70 -15.39
N ALA A 27 15.00 10.09 -14.36
CA ALA A 27 15.35 9.84 -12.96
C ALA A 27 14.97 8.43 -12.49
N MET A 28 13.83 7.91 -12.96
CA MET A 28 13.23 6.64 -12.55
C MET A 28 12.76 5.87 -13.79
N PRO A 29 13.61 5.03 -14.41
CA PRO A 29 13.35 4.43 -15.71
C PRO A 29 12.25 3.36 -15.75
N ASP A 30 11.82 2.88 -14.59
CA ASP A 30 10.81 1.83 -14.39
C ASP A 30 9.56 2.35 -13.67
N ASP A 31 9.38 3.67 -13.58
CA ASP A 31 8.20 4.26 -12.95
C ASP A 31 6.92 3.95 -13.75
N ARG A 32 6.03 3.15 -13.16
CA ARG A 32 4.80 2.67 -13.81
C ARG A 32 3.82 3.80 -14.12
N VAL A 33 3.73 4.79 -13.25
CA VAL A 33 2.77 5.88 -13.36
C VAL A 33 3.16 6.81 -14.50
N ALA A 34 4.45 7.14 -14.61
CA ALA A 34 5.00 7.92 -15.71
C ALA A 34 4.87 7.16 -17.04
N LEU A 35 5.14 5.85 -17.07
CA LEU A 35 4.96 5.02 -18.27
C LEU A 35 3.50 4.94 -18.73
N GLU A 36 2.55 4.75 -17.81
CA GLU A 36 1.11 4.72 -18.13
C GLU A 36 0.62 6.09 -18.59
N SER A 37 1.04 7.16 -17.91
CA SER A 37 0.66 8.53 -18.27
C SER A 37 1.20 8.96 -19.63
N LEU A 38 2.44 8.56 -19.97
CA LEU A 38 3.01 8.79 -21.30
C LEU A 38 2.24 8.02 -22.37
N TYR A 39 1.91 6.75 -22.13
CA TYR A 39 1.09 5.96 -23.04
C TYR A 39 -0.24 6.66 -23.36
N GLU A 40 -0.97 7.12 -22.34
CA GLU A 40 -2.24 7.83 -22.52
C GLU A 40 -2.06 9.20 -23.21
N ALA A 41 -1.00 9.94 -22.89
CA ALA A 41 -0.71 11.22 -23.50
C ALA A 41 -0.40 11.08 -25.01
N TYR A 42 0.40 10.08 -25.39
CA TYR A 42 0.70 9.83 -26.80
C TYR A 42 -0.51 9.29 -27.57
N LEU A 43 -1.39 8.51 -26.94
CA LEU A 43 -2.67 8.13 -27.55
C LEU A 43 -3.54 9.35 -27.86
N LYS A 44 -3.56 10.36 -26.97
CA LYS A 44 -4.33 11.60 -27.16
C LYS A 44 -3.82 12.47 -28.31
N ILE A 45 -2.50 12.50 -28.54
CA ILE A 45 -1.88 13.24 -29.66
C ILE A 45 -1.94 12.42 -30.98
N GLY A 46 -2.38 11.16 -30.91
CA GLY A 46 -2.49 10.28 -32.07
C GLY A 46 -1.16 9.64 -32.50
N ASP A 47 -0.09 9.80 -31.71
CA ASP A 47 1.19 9.13 -31.96
C ASP A 47 1.18 7.71 -31.38
N GLN A 48 0.59 6.80 -32.16
CA GLN A 48 0.48 5.39 -31.83
C GLN A 48 1.86 4.69 -31.73
N ALA A 49 2.88 5.19 -32.44
CA ALA A 49 4.20 4.58 -32.43
C ALA A 49 4.91 4.80 -31.08
N SER A 50 4.87 6.03 -30.57
CA SER A 50 5.43 6.37 -29.25
C SER A 50 4.62 5.76 -28.12
N ALA A 51 3.28 5.84 -28.19
CA ALA A 51 2.39 5.19 -27.21
C ALA A 51 2.74 3.71 -27.05
N ARG A 52 2.87 3.00 -28.17
CA ARG A 52 3.23 1.59 -28.18
C ARG A 52 4.59 1.30 -27.53
N LYS A 53 5.61 2.12 -27.82
CA LYS A 53 6.94 1.97 -27.22
C LYS A 53 6.85 2.00 -25.69
N TYR A 54 6.07 2.93 -25.14
CA TYR A 54 5.86 3.05 -23.69
C TYR A 54 5.00 1.91 -23.13
N LEU A 55 3.99 1.44 -23.88
CA LEU A 55 3.19 0.26 -23.50
C LEU A 55 4.03 -1.03 -23.42
N LEU A 56 4.94 -1.26 -24.37
CA LEU A 56 5.85 -2.41 -24.34
C LEU A 56 6.83 -2.33 -23.17
N ARG A 57 7.28 -1.12 -22.83
CA ARG A 57 8.15 -0.88 -21.68
C ARG A 57 7.39 -1.13 -20.37
N LEU A 58 6.16 -0.64 -20.25
CA LEU A 58 5.26 -0.92 -19.14
C LEU A 58 5.02 -2.42 -18.99
N ALA A 59 4.77 -3.14 -20.08
CA ALA A 59 4.60 -4.59 -20.07
C ALA A 59 5.84 -5.32 -19.52
N ARG A 60 7.05 -4.89 -19.90
CA ARG A 60 8.30 -5.46 -19.36
C ARG A 60 8.48 -5.18 -17.87
N VAL A 61 8.13 -3.97 -17.41
CA VAL A 61 8.14 -3.64 -15.98
C VAL A 61 7.17 -4.55 -15.22
N VAL A 62 5.95 -4.74 -15.74
CA VAL A 62 4.95 -5.64 -15.15
C VAL A 62 5.42 -7.10 -15.10
N ILE A 63 6.12 -7.58 -16.13
CA ILE A 63 6.75 -8.91 -16.13
C ILE A 63 7.83 -9.00 -15.05
N ASN A 64 8.68 -7.97 -14.93
CA ASN A 64 9.76 -7.95 -13.96
C ASN A 64 9.24 -7.90 -12.51
N GLU A 65 8.18 -7.14 -12.27
CA GLU A 65 7.50 -7.05 -10.98
C GLU A 65 6.61 -8.26 -10.67
N ARG A 66 6.38 -9.15 -11.65
CA ARG A 66 5.50 -10.33 -11.56
C ARG A 66 4.10 -10.02 -11.02
N ASP A 67 3.57 -8.86 -11.38
CA ASP A 67 2.24 -8.42 -10.98
C ASP A 67 1.17 -9.10 -11.85
N GLU A 68 0.58 -10.20 -11.36
CA GLU A 68 -0.40 -11.01 -12.09
C GLU A 68 -1.67 -10.24 -12.48
N LYS A 69 -2.09 -9.26 -11.66
CA LYS A 69 -3.30 -8.47 -11.93
C LYS A 69 -3.04 -7.45 -13.04
N ALA A 70 -1.93 -6.72 -12.93
CA ALA A 70 -1.51 -5.84 -13.99
C ALA A 70 -1.17 -6.62 -15.26
N ALA A 71 -0.64 -7.84 -15.14
CA ALA A 71 -0.36 -8.69 -16.29
C ALA A 71 -1.63 -9.07 -17.06
N GLN A 72 -2.73 -9.38 -16.36
CA GLN A 72 -4.03 -9.62 -17.00
C GLN A 72 -4.57 -8.38 -17.73
N ASP A 73 -4.49 -7.20 -17.09
CA ASP A 73 -4.91 -5.93 -17.69
C ASP A 73 -4.03 -5.57 -18.90
N MET A 74 -2.72 -5.73 -18.79
CA MET A 74 -1.75 -5.51 -19.86
C MET A 74 -1.97 -6.49 -21.03
N VAL A 75 -2.27 -7.76 -20.78
CA VAL A 75 -2.62 -8.73 -21.84
C VAL A 75 -3.86 -8.28 -22.59
N LYS A 76 -4.86 -7.73 -21.89
CA LYS A 76 -6.06 -7.21 -22.52
C LYS A 76 -5.73 -6.00 -23.41
N ARG A 77 -5.03 -5.00 -22.86
CA ARG A 77 -4.60 -3.80 -23.60
C ARG A 77 -3.69 -4.12 -24.80
N LEU A 78 -2.77 -5.07 -24.66
CA LEU A 78 -1.87 -5.51 -25.73
C LEU A 78 -2.61 -6.30 -26.83
N LYS A 79 -3.68 -7.04 -26.49
CA LYS A 79 -4.55 -7.73 -27.48
C LYS A 79 -5.49 -6.77 -28.20
N GLU A 80 -5.90 -5.69 -27.55
CA GLU A 80 -6.73 -4.63 -28.14
C GLU A 80 -5.91 -3.70 -29.06
N SER A 81 -4.58 -3.69 -28.94
CA SER A 81 -3.67 -3.01 -29.87
C SER A 81 -3.56 -3.77 -31.20
N GLU A 82 -3.97 -3.14 -32.31
CA GLU A 82 -3.98 -3.74 -33.66
C GLU A 82 -2.58 -4.12 -34.20
N ALA A 83 -1.50 -3.62 -33.58
CA ALA A 83 -0.12 -3.90 -33.98
C ALA A 83 0.41 -5.20 -33.36
N SER A 84 0.17 -6.32 -34.04
CA SER A 84 0.67 -7.65 -33.67
C SER A 84 2.07 -7.89 -34.23
N ASP A 85 3.11 -7.38 -33.57
CA ASP A 85 4.50 -7.79 -33.83
C ASP A 85 4.90 -8.98 -32.95
N LYS A 86 5.93 -9.72 -33.40
CA LYS A 86 6.48 -10.89 -32.67
C LYS A 86 6.86 -10.57 -31.23
N GLU A 87 7.32 -9.34 -30.95
CA GLU A 87 7.67 -8.89 -29.61
C GLU A 87 6.43 -8.72 -28.72
N THR A 88 5.33 -8.21 -29.26
CA THR A 88 4.04 -8.09 -28.56
C THR A 88 3.46 -9.47 -28.26
N GLU A 89 3.55 -10.41 -29.20
CA GLU A 89 3.13 -11.79 -28.99
C GLU A 89 3.94 -12.51 -27.91
N GLN A 90 5.26 -12.28 -27.85
CA GLN A 90 6.13 -12.81 -26.80
C GLN A 90 5.77 -12.25 -25.43
N LEU A 91 5.57 -10.93 -25.32
CA LEU A 91 5.16 -10.30 -24.06
C LEU A 91 3.77 -10.77 -23.62
N ILE A 92 2.81 -10.89 -24.54
CA ILE A 92 1.49 -11.47 -24.22
C ILE A 92 1.64 -12.89 -23.71
N LYS A 93 2.51 -13.71 -24.32
CA LYS A 93 2.74 -15.08 -23.89
C LYS A 93 3.36 -15.13 -22.49
N GLU A 94 4.39 -14.34 -22.22
CA GLU A 94 5.01 -14.24 -20.88
C GLU A 94 4.03 -13.71 -19.82
N LEU A 95 3.27 -12.66 -20.13
CA LEU A 95 2.24 -12.11 -19.25
C LEU A 95 1.09 -13.09 -19.03
N THR A 96 0.73 -13.90 -20.04
CA THR A 96 -0.30 -14.94 -19.93
C THR A 96 0.21 -16.17 -19.18
N GLU A 97 1.49 -16.52 -19.29
CA GLU A 97 2.12 -17.57 -18.47
C GLU A 97 2.25 -17.12 -17.00
N LEU A 98 2.53 -15.84 -16.76
CA LEU A 98 2.46 -15.22 -15.43
C LEU A 98 1.03 -15.23 -14.88
N ALA A 99 0.05 -14.82 -15.67
CA ALA A 99 -1.37 -14.82 -15.28
C ALA A 99 -2.02 -16.21 -15.24
N GLY A 100 -1.41 -17.19 -15.92
CA GLY A 100 -1.97 -18.51 -16.22
C GLY A 100 -1.37 -19.65 -15.40
N GLN A 101 -0.45 -19.37 -14.47
CA GLN A 101 -0.08 -20.33 -13.42
C GLN A 101 -1.22 -20.45 -12.38
N LYS A 102 -2.28 -21.12 -12.84
CA LYS A 102 -3.24 -21.99 -12.16
C LYS A 102 -4.59 -21.39 -11.75
N GLU A 103 -5.50 -21.31 -12.72
CA GLU A 103 -6.90 -21.72 -12.55
C GLU A 103 -7.03 -23.23 -12.86
N VAL A 104 -7.07 -24.10 -11.83
CA VAL A 104 -7.84 -25.35 -11.88
C VAL A 104 -8.37 -25.69 -10.47
N ALA A 105 -9.70 -25.75 -10.39
CA ALA A 105 -10.59 -26.36 -9.38
C ALA A 105 -10.96 -25.59 -8.08
N PRO A 106 -12.26 -25.56 -7.70
CA PRO A 106 -12.79 -24.91 -6.51
C PRO A 106 -12.71 -25.84 -5.29
N ALA A 107 -11.84 -25.54 -4.33
CA ALA A 107 -11.90 -26.13 -2.98
C ALA A 107 -10.98 -25.36 -2.02
N ALA A 108 -11.60 -24.65 -1.06
CA ALA A 108 -11.05 -24.06 0.16
C ALA A 108 -9.85 -23.08 0.01
N PRO A 109 -9.91 -21.88 0.63
CA PRO A 109 -8.81 -20.93 0.56
C PRO A 109 -7.65 -21.45 1.39
N ARG A 110 -6.64 -22.02 0.71
CA ARG A 110 -5.32 -22.28 1.29
C ARG A 110 -4.44 -21.08 0.96
N SER A 111 -4.40 -20.17 1.92
CA SER A 111 -3.30 -19.28 2.28
C SER A 111 -2.00 -19.54 1.49
N ARG A 112 -1.74 -18.69 0.50
CA ARG A 112 -0.38 -18.35 0.08
C ARG A 112 -0.13 -16.93 0.55
N VAL A 113 0.71 -16.82 1.58
CA VAL A 113 1.27 -15.57 2.07
C VAL A 113 1.96 -14.88 0.89
N ARG A 114 1.24 -13.97 0.24
CA ARG A 114 1.79 -12.98 -0.68
C ARG A 114 2.40 -11.92 0.22
N HIS A 115 3.72 -11.77 0.22
CA HIS A 115 4.31 -10.50 0.66
C HIS A 115 3.85 -9.42 -0.35
N LYS A 116 2.70 -8.80 -0.05
CA LYS A 116 2.26 -7.57 -0.69
C LYS A 116 3.31 -6.49 -0.41
N PRO A 117 3.58 -5.58 -1.36
CA PRO A 117 4.35 -4.39 -1.03
C PRO A 117 3.71 -3.73 0.20
N VAL A 118 4.57 -3.40 1.16
CA VAL A 118 4.26 -2.80 2.47
C VAL A 118 3.20 -1.71 2.30
N GLY A 119 2.27 -1.63 3.24
CA GLY A 119 0.98 -0.92 3.17
C GLY A 119 1.01 0.61 2.99
N ILE A 120 1.89 1.17 2.16
CA ILE A 120 1.99 2.60 1.86
C ILE A 120 0.64 3.17 1.42
N THR A 121 -0.16 2.43 0.66
CA THR A 121 -1.45 2.94 0.12
C THR A 121 -2.46 3.25 1.23
N ALA A 122 -2.51 2.44 2.28
CA ALA A 122 -3.38 2.67 3.42
C ALA A 122 -2.89 3.86 4.25
N GLU A 123 -1.57 4.00 4.38
CA GLU A 123 -0.91 5.13 5.05
C GLU A 123 -1.11 6.44 4.26
N LEU A 124 -0.98 6.43 2.94
CA LEU A 124 -1.27 7.57 2.08
C LEU A 124 -2.74 7.99 2.14
N SER A 125 -3.66 7.02 2.25
CA SER A 125 -5.08 7.30 2.43
C SER A 125 -5.35 8.01 3.76
N LEU A 126 -4.64 7.61 4.82
CA LEU A 126 -4.69 8.28 6.11
C LEU A 126 -4.12 9.70 6.01
N ALA A 127 -2.95 9.87 5.40
CA ALA A 127 -2.32 11.19 5.20
C ALA A 127 -3.21 12.14 4.37
N TRP A 128 -3.82 11.65 3.30
CA TRP A 128 -4.74 12.42 2.45
C TRP A 128 -5.97 12.89 3.23
N LYS A 129 -6.56 12.02 4.06
CA LYS A 129 -7.69 12.40 4.92
C LYS A 129 -7.33 13.47 5.94
N LEU A 130 -6.12 13.45 6.46
CA LEU A 130 -5.65 14.50 7.38
C LEU A 130 -5.47 15.84 6.66
N LEU A 131 -5.05 15.82 5.40
CA LEU A 131 -4.95 17.01 4.55
C LEU A 131 -6.34 17.58 4.23
N GLU A 132 -7.29 16.74 3.81
CA GLU A 132 -8.68 17.16 3.57
C GLU A 132 -9.34 17.75 4.83
N ALA A 133 -9.04 17.19 6.00
CA ALA A 133 -9.54 17.68 7.27
C ALA A 133 -8.84 18.97 7.76
N GLY A 134 -7.78 19.41 7.07
CA GLY A 134 -6.98 20.58 7.44
C GLY A 134 -6.18 20.40 8.73
N HIS A 135 -5.97 19.15 9.18
CA HIS A 135 -5.16 18.83 10.34
C HIS A 135 -3.66 18.81 10.03
N ILE A 136 -3.31 18.62 8.76
CA ILE A 136 -1.95 18.80 8.22
C ILE A 136 -2.02 19.75 7.02
N GLN A 137 -0.95 20.49 6.78
CA GLN A 137 -0.78 21.33 5.60
C GLN A 137 -0.14 20.56 4.44
N GLN A 138 -0.16 21.15 3.25
CA GLN A 138 0.34 20.51 2.03
C GLN A 138 1.85 20.22 2.11
N ASP A 139 2.66 21.14 2.67
CA ASP A 139 4.09 20.91 2.94
C ASP A 139 4.34 19.73 3.91
N GLU A 140 3.45 19.55 4.89
CA GLU A 140 3.53 18.46 5.87
C GLU A 140 3.13 17.13 5.23
N TYR A 141 2.11 17.13 4.37
CA TYR A 141 1.72 15.97 3.56
C TYR A 141 2.86 15.52 2.63
N ASP A 142 3.46 16.42 1.86
CA ASP A 142 4.57 16.10 0.97
C ASP A 142 5.77 15.50 1.73
N THR A 143 6.03 16.00 2.95
CA THR A 143 7.05 15.44 3.84
C THR A 143 6.69 14.02 4.30
N ILE A 144 5.44 13.77 4.70
CA ILE A 144 4.97 12.44 5.12
C ILE A 144 5.04 11.45 3.94
N VAL A 145 4.59 11.85 2.74
CA VAL A 145 4.66 11.01 1.54
C VAL A 145 6.11 10.65 1.22
N LYS A 146 7.02 11.63 1.29
CA LYS A 146 8.43 11.41 1.05
C LYS A 146 9.05 10.48 2.10
N ASP A 147 8.82 10.72 3.39
CA ASP A 147 9.34 9.89 4.48
C ASP A 147 8.77 8.45 4.41
N LEU A 148 7.48 8.28 4.11
CA LEU A 148 6.87 6.95 3.91
C LEU A 148 7.47 6.23 2.70
N SER A 149 7.71 6.94 1.59
CA SER A 149 8.30 6.36 0.38
C SER A 149 9.75 5.96 0.60
N GLU A 150 10.54 6.82 1.25
CA GLU A 150 11.95 6.56 1.59
C GLU A 150 12.09 5.43 2.61
N ASN A 151 11.22 5.37 3.63
CA ASN A 151 11.27 4.32 4.65
C ASN A 151 10.71 2.99 4.15
N SER A 152 9.71 2.99 3.27
CA SER A 152 9.27 1.77 2.61
C SER A 152 10.33 1.18 1.70
N ALA A 153 11.15 2.02 1.05
CA ALA A 153 12.27 1.57 0.24
C ALA A 153 13.39 0.93 1.09
N LYS A 154 13.48 1.27 2.39
CA LYS A 154 14.53 0.79 3.29
C LYS A 154 14.24 -0.55 3.98
N GLN A 155 13.05 -1.15 3.84
CA GLN A 155 12.67 -2.41 4.50
C GLN A 155 13.10 -2.47 5.98
N LEU A 156 12.72 -1.46 6.77
CA LEU A 156 13.04 -1.43 8.20
C LEU A 156 12.12 -2.42 8.96
N ASN A 157 12.66 -3.07 10.00
CA ASN A 157 11.94 -3.98 10.91
C ASN A 157 11.01 -3.22 11.90
N THR A 158 10.33 -2.19 11.42
CA THR A 158 9.45 -1.32 12.22
C THR A 158 8.29 -0.88 11.33
N PRO A 159 7.05 -0.86 11.83
CA PRO A 159 5.91 -0.57 10.97
C PRO A 159 5.96 0.90 10.56
N VAL A 160 6.18 1.15 9.26
CA VAL A 160 6.26 2.49 8.68
C VAL A 160 4.83 3.02 8.52
N THR A 161 4.30 3.66 9.57
CA THR A 161 2.95 4.25 9.55
C THR A 161 2.99 5.78 9.66
N VAL A 162 1.96 6.45 9.17
CA VAL A 162 1.79 7.91 9.29
C VAL A 162 1.87 8.35 10.75
N LEU A 163 1.30 7.55 11.67
CA LEU A 163 1.36 7.86 13.09
C LEU A 163 2.80 7.87 13.63
N HIS A 164 3.68 6.97 13.18
CA HIS A 164 5.10 7.00 13.55
C HIS A 164 5.82 8.23 12.99
N VAL A 165 5.56 8.60 11.73
CA VAL A 165 6.16 9.81 11.13
C VAL A 165 5.66 11.07 11.85
N LEU A 166 4.39 11.10 12.25
CA LEU A 166 3.81 12.20 12.99
C LEU A 166 4.37 12.32 14.42
N GLU A 167 4.72 11.20 15.05
CA GLU A 167 5.24 11.18 16.42
C GLU A 167 6.75 11.49 16.48
N ASP A 168 7.54 10.95 15.55
CA ASP A 168 8.99 11.20 15.43
C ASP A 168 9.30 12.69 15.21
N ARG A 169 8.47 13.36 14.41
CA ARG A 169 8.58 14.79 14.13
C ARG A 169 8.00 15.69 15.25
N GLN A 170 7.46 15.11 16.33
CA GLN A 170 6.79 15.81 17.44
C GLN A 170 5.74 16.83 16.97
N PHE A 171 4.86 16.45 16.03
CA PHE A 171 3.77 17.35 15.63
C PHE A 171 2.88 17.63 16.84
N ARG A 172 2.70 18.92 17.18
CA ARG A 172 1.94 19.39 18.35
C ARG A 172 0.46 18.96 18.35
N HIS A 173 -0.03 18.40 17.24
CA HIS A 173 -1.42 18.02 17.01
C HIS A 173 -1.67 16.50 16.97
N ALA A 174 -0.69 15.64 17.29
CA ALA A 174 -0.84 14.18 17.24
C ALA A 174 -2.09 13.65 17.99
N ASN A 175 -2.39 14.19 19.17
CA ASN A 175 -3.60 13.83 19.93
C ASN A 175 -4.91 14.30 19.27
N SER A 176 -4.88 15.44 18.57
CA SER A 176 -6.04 15.94 17.82
C SER A 176 -6.29 15.11 16.56
N ILE A 177 -5.21 14.67 15.90
CA ILE A 177 -5.23 13.75 14.76
C ILE A 177 -5.82 12.40 15.17
N LEU A 178 -5.38 11.81 16.30
CA LEU A 178 -5.95 10.56 16.82
C LEU A 178 -7.45 10.69 17.17
N ALA A 179 -7.85 11.81 17.79
CA ALA A 179 -9.26 12.06 18.08
C ALA A 179 -10.12 12.21 16.81
N PHE A 180 -9.57 12.83 15.76
CA PHE A 180 -10.22 12.93 14.46
C PHE A 180 -10.35 11.57 13.80
N ILE A 181 -9.27 10.78 13.75
CA ILE A 181 -9.28 9.42 13.16
C ILE A 181 -10.29 8.54 13.90
N SER A 182 -10.34 8.62 15.22
CA SER A 182 -11.32 7.89 16.04
C SER A 182 -12.75 8.25 15.66
N ARG A 183 -13.03 9.54 15.49
CA ARG A 183 -14.37 10.03 15.13
C ARG A 183 -14.77 9.67 13.71
N ASP A 184 -13.84 9.71 12.76
CA ASP A 184 -14.10 9.38 11.34
C ASP A 184 -14.26 7.88 11.12
N SER A 185 -13.36 7.08 11.70
CA SER A 185 -13.38 5.61 11.57
C SER A 185 -14.41 4.93 12.49
N GLY A 186 -14.92 5.65 13.50
CA GLY A 186 -15.80 5.11 14.52
C GLY A 186 -15.10 4.16 15.51
N LEU A 187 -13.77 4.10 15.49
CA LEU A 187 -12.98 3.21 16.34
C LEU A 187 -12.51 3.95 17.59
N PRO A 188 -12.79 3.42 18.80
CA PRO A 188 -12.33 4.06 20.03
C PRO A 188 -10.80 3.94 20.16
N VAL A 189 -10.20 5.00 20.71
CA VAL A 189 -8.77 5.02 21.04
C VAL A 189 -8.57 4.38 22.40
N ILE A 190 -7.63 3.45 22.49
CA ILE A 190 -7.25 2.79 23.74
C ILE A 190 -5.77 2.99 24.05
N PRO A 191 -5.42 3.24 25.33
CA PRO A 191 -4.04 3.24 25.78
C PRO A 191 -3.62 1.82 26.11
N LEU A 192 -2.79 1.19 25.26
CA LEU A 192 -2.28 -0.17 25.47
C LEU A 192 -1.48 -0.33 26.77
N SER A 193 -0.86 0.74 27.27
CA SER A 193 -0.08 0.74 28.51
C SER A 193 -0.87 0.35 29.76
N ARG A 194 -2.22 0.38 29.68
CA ARG A 194 -3.12 0.00 30.79
C ARG A 194 -3.59 -1.45 30.71
N PHE A 195 -3.25 -2.17 29.65
CA PHE A 195 -3.68 -3.55 29.42
C PHE A 195 -2.47 -4.48 29.54
N GLU A 196 -2.61 -5.53 30.33
CA GLU A 196 -1.64 -6.63 30.33
C GLU A 196 -1.99 -7.60 29.21
N ILE A 197 -1.13 -7.71 28.21
CA ILE A 197 -1.38 -8.58 27.07
C ILE A 197 -1.13 -10.04 27.47
N PRO A 198 -2.14 -10.93 27.38
CA PRO A 198 -1.97 -12.34 27.69
C PRO A 198 -1.01 -13.03 26.70
N PRO A 199 -0.23 -14.03 27.13
CA PRO A 199 0.66 -14.78 26.25
C PRO A 199 -0.08 -15.56 25.15
N GLU A 200 -1.34 -15.92 25.40
CA GLU A 200 -2.21 -16.54 24.40
C GLU A 200 -2.45 -15.62 23.19
N CYS A 201 -2.45 -14.30 23.38
CA CYS A 201 -2.66 -13.31 22.32
C CYS A 201 -1.45 -13.21 21.38
N PHE A 202 -0.22 -13.44 21.89
CA PHE A 202 1.00 -13.41 21.07
C PHE A 202 1.02 -14.51 20.03
N GLN A 203 0.47 -15.68 20.38
CA GLN A 203 0.43 -16.84 19.49
C GLN A 203 -0.71 -16.76 18.47
N MET A 204 -1.66 -15.84 18.64
CA MET A 204 -2.81 -15.68 17.73
C MET A 204 -2.47 -14.91 16.46
N LEU A 205 -1.45 -14.06 16.48
CA LEU A 205 -1.04 -13.28 15.31
C LEU A 205 0.44 -13.54 14.98
N PRO A 206 0.80 -13.74 13.70
CA PRO A 206 2.20 -13.80 13.30
C PRO A 206 2.95 -12.50 13.65
N MET A 207 4.17 -12.63 14.18
CA MET A 207 5.06 -11.49 14.47
C MET A 207 5.28 -10.58 13.26
N GLU A 208 5.30 -11.15 12.05
CA GLU A 208 5.46 -10.39 10.81
C GLU A 208 4.33 -9.37 10.60
N ILE A 209 3.10 -9.70 11.00
CA ILE A 209 1.97 -8.76 10.95
C ILE A 209 2.11 -7.69 12.04
N MET A 210 2.56 -8.09 13.24
CA MET A 210 2.79 -7.14 14.33
C MET A 210 3.93 -6.15 13.99
N GLU A 211 5.02 -6.62 13.37
CA GLU A 211 6.19 -5.80 13.08
C GLU A 211 6.02 -4.95 11.81
N HIS A 212 5.34 -5.45 10.77
CA HIS A 212 5.28 -4.74 9.49
C HIS A 212 3.95 -4.04 9.21
N ARG A 213 2.85 -4.48 9.84
CA ARG A 213 1.52 -3.94 9.53
C ARG A 213 0.91 -3.12 10.66
N GLY A 214 1.43 -3.19 11.88
CA GLY A 214 0.93 -2.35 12.97
C GLY A 214 -0.38 -2.85 13.61
N ALA A 215 -0.56 -4.17 13.75
CA ALA A 215 -1.67 -4.77 14.49
C ALA A 215 -1.19 -5.64 15.66
N ILE A 216 -1.74 -5.42 16.86
CA ILE A 216 -1.47 -6.21 18.06
C ILE A 216 -2.79 -6.69 18.65
N VAL A 217 -2.88 -7.98 18.94
CA VAL A 217 -3.96 -8.53 19.77
C VAL A 217 -3.61 -8.27 21.22
N PHE A 218 -4.42 -7.49 21.93
CA PHE A 218 -4.13 -7.13 23.32
C PHE A 218 -4.98 -7.92 24.32
N ASP A 219 -6.17 -8.40 23.92
CA ASP A 219 -7.06 -9.15 24.81
C ASP A 219 -8.09 -9.98 24.02
N THR A 220 -8.80 -10.88 24.69
CA THR A 220 -9.91 -11.66 24.11
C THR A 220 -11.13 -11.61 25.02
N MET A 221 -12.29 -11.28 24.44
CA MET A 221 -13.56 -11.24 25.15
C MET A 221 -14.41 -12.44 24.75
N GLY A 222 -14.22 -13.55 25.48
CA GLY A 222 -14.95 -14.81 25.25
C GLY A 222 -14.57 -15.47 23.92
N ARG A 223 -15.39 -15.27 22.87
CA ARG A 223 -15.10 -15.77 21.51
C ARG A 223 -14.57 -14.68 20.57
N ASP A 224 -14.61 -13.44 21.01
CA ASP A 224 -14.19 -12.30 20.21
C ASP A 224 -12.77 -11.89 20.62
N VAL A 225 -12.01 -11.35 19.66
CA VAL A 225 -10.62 -10.94 19.83
C VAL A 225 -10.54 -9.43 19.75
N LEU A 226 -9.82 -8.81 20.67
CA LEU A 226 -9.65 -7.36 20.74
C LEU A 226 -8.27 -7.01 20.14
N VAL A 227 -8.28 -6.20 19.09
CA VAL A 227 -7.10 -5.90 18.29
C VAL A 227 -6.86 -4.39 18.26
N ALA A 228 -5.68 -3.97 18.67
CA ALA A 228 -5.20 -2.61 18.52
C ALA A 228 -4.50 -2.47 17.17
N ILE A 229 -4.86 -1.44 16.40
CA ILE A 229 -4.29 -1.13 15.10
C ILE A 229 -3.84 0.32 15.05
N LEU A 230 -2.77 0.57 14.30
CA LEU A 230 -2.27 1.91 14.04
C LEU A 230 -3.01 2.60 12.89
N ASN A 231 -3.44 1.85 11.89
CA ASN A 231 -4.15 2.39 10.73
C ASN A 231 -5.52 1.71 10.54
N PRO A 232 -6.62 2.42 10.78
CA PRO A 232 -7.97 1.87 10.64
C PRO A 232 -8.44 1.72 9.19
N TYR A 233 -7.79 2.41 8.25
CA TYR A 233 -8.13 2.36 6.84
C TYR A 233 -7.51 1.16 6.12
N ASP A 234 -6.62 0.41 6.78
CA ASP A 234 -6.09 -0.82 6.24
C ASP A 234 -7.14 -1.95 6.32
N ALA A 235 -7.95 -2.05 5.27
CA ALA A 235 -8.95 -3.11 5.12
C ALA A 235 -8.30 -4.49 4.87
N ASP A 236 -7.10 -4.51 4.29
CA ASP A 236 -6.35 -5.76 4.07
C ASP A 236 -5.83 -6.32 5.40
N LEU A 237 -5.25 -5.47 6.25
CA LEU A 237 -4.80 -5.83 7.60
C LEU A 237 -5.93 -6.40 8.44
N ARG A 238 -7.10 -5.73 8.45
CA ARG A 238 -8.27 -6.22 9.20
C ARG A 238 -8.69 -7.62 8.75
N ARG A 239 -8.73 -7.85 7.44
CA ARG A 239 -9.07 -9.18 6.88
C ARG A 239 -8.01 -10.23 7.23
N GLU A 240 -6.74 -9.86 7.17
CA GLU A 240 -5.62 -10.77 7.47
C GLU A 240 -5.60 -11.16 8.95
N VAL A 241 -5.89 -10.21 9.85
CA VAL A 241 -6.03 -10.45 11.29
C VAL A 241 -7.24 -11.34 11.58
N GLU A 242 -8.39 -11.11 10.93
CA GLU A 242 -9.57 -11.97 11.05
C GLU A 242 -9.31 -13.39 10.53
N GLU A 243 -8.58 -13.52 9.43
CA GLU A 243 -8.22 -14.82 8.84
C GLU A 243 -7.23 -15.58 9.74
N ALA A 244 -6.26 -14.88 10.33
CA ALA A 244 -5.28 -15.44 11.25
C ALA A 244 -5.93 -15.91 12.57
N THR A 245 -6.79 -15.08 13.15
CA THR A 245 -7.44 -15.37 14.45
C THR A 245 -8.63 -16.33 14.32
N LYS A 246 -9.24 -16.45 13.13
CA LYS A 246 -10.47 -17.23 12.85
C LYS A 246 -11.63 -16.90 13.79
N ARG A 247 -11.62 -15.71 14.38
CA ARG A 247 -12.58 -15.22 15.37
C ARG A 247 -13.06 -13.84 14.96
N LYS A 248 -14.16 -13.39 15.55
CA LYS A 248 -14.61 -12.01 15.35
C LYS A 248 -13.63 -11.06 16.00
N CYS A 249 -13.07 -10.15 15.22
CA CYS A 249 -12.12 -9.16 15.70
C CYS A 249 -12.82 -7.81 15.93
N HIS A 250 -12.64 -7.24 17.11
CA HIS A 250 -13.00 -5.86 17.40
C HIS A 250 -11.73 -5.02 17.33
N PHE A 251 -11.75 -4.02 16.46
CA PHE A 251 -10.60 -3.17 16.22
C PHE A 251 -10.65 -1.92 17.10
N PHE A 252 -9.47 -1.48 17.55
CA PHE A 252 -9.28 -0.29 18.37
C PHE A 252 -8.09 0.50 17.84
N LEU A 253 -8.14 1.82 17.96
CA LEU A 253 -7.02 2.68 17.58
C LEU A 253 -6.07 2.80 18.77
N THR A 254 -4.75 2.78 18.52
CA THR A 254 -3.74 3.04 19.56
C THR A 254 -2.71 4.06 19.06
N PRO A 255 -2.09 4.87 19.93
CA PRO A 255 -0.93 5.67 19.57
C PRO A 255 0.27 4.79 19.18
N ALA A 256 1.18 5.33 18.36
CA ALA A 256 2.38 4.62 17.90
C ALA A 256 3.36 4.34 19.04
N ALA A 257 3.65 5.30 19.94
CA ALA A 257 4.51 5.05 21.10
C ALA A 257 3.99 3.93 22.03
N GLU A 258 2.68 3.84 22.23
CA GLU A 258 2.10 2.78 23.05
C GLU A 258 2.14 1.42 22.34
N TYR A 259 2.00 1.43 21.02
CA TYR A 259 2.15 0.24 20.19
C TYR A 259 3.59 -0.29 20.23
N ASP A 260 4.60 0.57 20.06
CA ASP A 260 6.01 0.19 20.12
C ASP A 260 6.39 -0.37 21.49
N ALA A 261 5.91 0.27 22.57
CA ALA A 261 6.12 -0.21 23.92
C ALA A 261 5.50 -1.61 24.13
N ALA A 262 4.28 -1.82 23.63
CA ALA A 262 3.64 -3.13 23.66
C ALA A 262 4.44 -4.15 22.84
N LEU A 263 4.82 -3.83 21.60
CA LEU A 263 5.58 -4.72 20.73
C LEU A 263 6.93 -5.14 21.35
N ALA A 264 7.62 -4.21 22.02
CA ALA A 264 8.86 -4.52 22.73
C ALA A 264 8.64 -5.50 23.89
N ASP A 265 7.55 -5.34 24.67
CA ASP A 265 7.19 -6.25 25.75
C ASP A 265 6.84 -7.66 25.22
N ILE A 266 6.08 -7.72 24.12
CA ILE A 266 5.75 -8.97 23.41
C ILE A 266 7.02 -9.68 22.99
N ARG A 267 7.95 -8.95 22.35
CA ARG A 267 9.22 -9.50 21.87
C ARG A 267 10.08 -10.05 23.01
N ALA A 268 10.14 -9.34 24.12
CA ALA A 268 10.88 -9.78 25.31
C ALA A 268 10.28 -11.06 25.91
N LYS A 269 8.95 -11.15 25.98
CA LYS A 269 8.24 -12.33 26.50
C LYS A 269 8.38 -13.55 25.60
N ILE A 270 8.29 -13.38 24.27
CA ILE A 270 8.51 -14.47 23.30
C ILE A 270 9.96 -14.98 23.38
N ALA A 271 10.95 -14.09 23.53
CA ALA A 271 12.35 -14.49 23.70
C ALA A 271 12.55 -15.31 24.99
N ALA A 272 11.97 -14.86 26.10
CA ALA A 272 12.05 -15.57 27.39
C ALA A 272 11.33 -16.94 27.38
N GLU A 273 10.22 -17.08 26.65
CA GLU A 273 9.52 -18.37 26.51
C GLU A 273 10.31 -19.39 25.68
N ASN A 274 11.10 -18.92 24.70
CA ASN A 274 11.97 -19.78 23.89
C ASN A 274 13.22 -20.23 24.65
N GLU A 275 13.81 -19.38 25.48
CA GLU A 275 14.98 -19.74 26.33
C GLU A 275 14.61 -20.70 27.48
N GLY A 276 13.33 -20.75 27.90
CA GLY A 276 12.85 -21.70 28.91
C GLY A 276 12.58 -23.12 28.40
N LYS A 277 12.75 -23.37 27.09
CA LYS A 277 12.47 -24.65 26.42
C LYS A 277 13.71 -25.39 25.91
N GLU A 278 14.91 -24.86 26.13
CA GLU A 278 16.19 -25.57 25.90
C GLU A 278 16.71 -26.29 27.16
#